data_AF-A0A1I8C909-F1
#
_entry.id   AF-A0A1I8C909-F1
#
_cell.length_a   1.000
_cell.length_b   1.000
_cell.length_c   1.000
_cell.angle_alpha   90.00
_cell.angle_beta   90.00
_cell.angle_gamma   90.00
#
_symmetry.space_group_name_H-M   'P 1'
#
loop_
_entity.id
_entity.type
_entity.pdbx_description
1 polymer ?
#
loop_
_entity_poly.entity_id
_entity_poly.type
_entity_poly.pdbx_seq_one_letter_code
_entity_poly.pdbx_strand_id
1 'polypeptide(L)'
;MSQNSNNPIDHHIQSLIPIGIPEKVLSEMEELPVGALCILGKELLAELTKKVAYLIIQLKLNLDKKNTVSPELYNHIYTTKYLFAKIQEVRYVIEMKMKNSKVIEAEDYLDFLTNPNPPNTSDSLLKAFDSYESCRKKLVHLSMALKHEKWVADATDPRKLPKPDVLKNS
;
A
#
# COMPACT_ATOMS: atom_id res chain seq x y z
N MET A 1 -35.12 11.13 -28.37
CA MET A 1 -33.70 11.38 -28.68
C MET A 1 -33.01 11.66 -27.35
N SER A 2 -32.49 10.60 -26.71
CA SER A 2 -31.81 10.71 -25.42
C SER A 2 -30.33 10.97 -25.67
N GLN A 3 -29.86 12.18 -25.33
CA GLN A 3 -28.43 12.47 -25.34
C GLN A 3 -27.82 11.97 -24.03
N ASN A 4 -26.99 10.93 -24.14
CA ASN A 4 -26.07 10.48 -23.12
C ASN A 4 -25.07 11.60 -22.81
N SER A 5 -25.15 12.18 -21.62
CA SER A 5 -24.09 13.01 -21.06
C SER A 5 -23.00 12.12 -20.46
N ASN A 6 -22.11 11.60 -21.31
CA ASN A 6 -20.83 11.07 -20.83
C ASN A 6 -19.96 12.26 -20.41
N ASN A 7 -19.95 12.56 -19.11
CA ASN A 7 -19.07 13.57 -18.55
C ASN A 7 -17.61 13.07 -18.61
N PRO A 8 -16.66 13.86 -19.14
CA PRO A 8 -15.24 13.49 -19.25
C PRO A 8 -14.48 13.48 -17.90
N ILE A 9 -15.18 13.57 -16.77
CA ILE A 9 -14.60 13.65 -15.43
C ILE A 9 -14.25 12.25 -14.90
N ASP A 10 -15.00 11.22 -15.30
CA ASP A 10 -14.87 9.88 -14.74
C ASP A 10 -13.55 9.18 -15.11
N HIS A 11 -12.93 9.55 -16.24
CA HIS A 11 -11.63 9.00 -16.65
C HIS A 11 -10.43 9.57 -15.86
N HIS A 12 -10.59 10.71 -15.19
CA HIS A 12 -9.52 11.29 -14.38
C HIS A 12 -9.45 10.72 -12.96
N ILE A 13 -10.55 10.14 -12.46
CA ILE A 13 -10.62 9.59 -11.09
C ILE A 13 -9.89 8.25 -10.99
N GLN A 14 -9.91 7.44 -12.05
CA GLN A 14 -9.18 6.16 -12.09
C GLN A 14 -7.64 6.33 -12.00
N SER A 15 -7.11 7.50 -12.36
CA SER A 15 -5.68 7.83 -12.26
C SER A 15 -5.23 8.25 -10.85
N LEU A 16 -6.16 8.39 -9.91
CA LEU A 16 -5.91 8.97 -8.58
C LEU A 16 -5.91 7.93 -7.45
N ILE A 17 -6.23 6.68 -7.76
CA ILE A 17 -6.19 5.58 -6.80
C ILE A 17 -4.72 5.30 -6.45
N PRO A 18 -4.33 5.27 -5.16
CA PRO A 18 -3.02 4.76 -4.76
C PRO A 18 -2.80 3.40 -5.38
N ILE A 19 -1.76 3.27 -6.20
CA ILE A 19 -1.41 2.05 -6.91
C ILE A 19 -1.36 0.90 -5.89
N GLY A 20 -2.35 0.01 -5.94
CA GLY A 20 -2.39 -1.22 -5.14
C GLY A 20 -3.51 -1.34 -4.11
N ILE A 21 -4.26 -0.28 -3.77
CA ILE A 21 -5.40 -0.39 -2.84
C ILE A 21 -6.71 -0.44 -3.63
N PRO A 22 -7.52 -1.50 -3.54
CA PRO A 22 -8.81 -1.57 -4.23
C PRO A 22 -9.73 -0.45 -3.76
N GLU A 23 -10.38 0.25 -4.70
CA GLU A 23 -11.31 1.36 -4.40
C GLU A 23 -12.41 0.94 -3.42
N LYS A 24 -12.88 -0.31 -3.54
CA LYS A 24 -13.86 -0.91 -2.65
C LYS A 24 -13.44 -0.88 -1.17
N VAL A 25 -12.15 -1.06 -0.89
CA VAL A 25 -11.58 -1.02 0.48
C VAL A 25 -11.61 0.42 1.02
N LEU A 26 -11.48 1.41 0.14
CA LEU A 26 -11.52 2.83 0.51
C LEU A 26 -12.93 3.38 0.66
N SER A 27 -13.93 2.74 0.04
CA SER A 27 -15.35 3.10 0.14
C SER A 27 -16.07 2.40 1.30
N GLU A 28 -15.63 1.20 1.68
CA GLU A 28 -16.25 0.37 2.74
C GLU A 28 -15.39 0.33 4.02
N MET A 29 -14.69 1.43 4.35
CA MET A 29 -13.79 1.50 5.51
C MET A 29 -14.49 1.21 6.85
N GLU A 30 -15.76 1.60 6.98
CA GLU A 30 -16.53 1.41 8.22
C GLU A 30 -16.81 -0.06 8.54
N GLU A 31 -16.81 -0.94 7.54
CA GLU A 31 -17.05 -2.38 7.73
C GLU A 31 -15.78 -3.14 8.16
N LEU A 32 -14.60 -2.53 7.97
CA LEU A 32 -13.32 -3.18 8.23
C LEU A 32 -13.03 -3.29 9.74
N PRO A 33 -12.46 -4.40 10.21
CA PRO A 33 -12.02 -4.50 11.61
C PRO A 33 -10.88 -3.51 11.89
N VAL A 34 -10.73 -3.08 13.15
CA VAL A 34 -9.71 -2.08 13.56
C VAL A 34 -8.30 -2.47 13.10
N GLY A 35 -7.94 -3.75 13.21
CA GLY A 35 -6.64 -4.24 12.73
C GLY A 35 -6.44 -4.02 11.22
N ALA A 36 -7.47 -4.25 10.40
CA ALA A 36 -7.41 -4.00 8.96
C ALA A 36 -7.34 -2.49 8.65
N LEU A 37 -8.05 -1.66 9.40
CA LEU A 37 -7.95 -0.19 9.31
C LEU A 37 -6.54 0.31 9.63
N CYS A 38 -5.87 -0.25 10.64
CA CYS A 38 -4.49 0.08 10.97
C CYS A 38 -3.51 -0.28 9.85
N ILE A 39 -3.70 -1.45 9.22
CA ILE A 39 -2.89 -1.87 8.06
C ILE A 39 -3.14 -0.93 6.88
N LEU A 40 -4.41 -0.63 6.57
CA LEU A 40 -4.79 0.30 5.51
C LEU A 40 -4.18 1.69 5.71
N GLY A 41 -4.24 2.22 6.94
CA GLY A 41 -3.60 3.50 7.29
C GLY A 41 -2.09 3.49 7.06
N LYS A 42 -1.42 2.38 7.39
CA LYS A 42 0.02 2.21 7.16
C LYS A 42 0.37 2.17 5.67
N GLU A 43 -0.42 1.47 4.85
CA GLU A 43 -0.24 1.41 3.40
C GLU A 43 -0.44 2.79 2.75
N LEU A 44 -1.52 3.50 3.14
CA LEU A 44 -1.78 4.87 2.68
C LEU A 44 -0.65 5.82 3.06
N LEU A 45 -0.09 5.71 4.27
CA LEU A 45 1.04 6.52 4.71
C LEU A 45 2.32 6.21 3.92
N ALA A 46 2.57 4.94 3.60
CA ALA A 46 3.72 4.54 2.79
C ALA A 46 3.63 5.13 1.38
N GLU A 47 2.46 5.08 0.75
CA GLU A 47 2.22 5.71 -0.54
C GLU A 47 2.33 7.23 -0.46
N LEU A 48 1.75 7.86 0.56
CA LEU A 48 1.87 9.30 0.79
C LEU A 48 3.34 9.71 0.89
N THR A 49 4.14 8.96 1.64
CA THR A 49 5.58 9.22 1.81
C THR A 49 6.32 9.24 0.47
N LYS A 50 6.06 8.25 -0.40
CA LYS A 50 6.62 8.21 -1.76
C LYS A 50 6.18 9.41 -2.59
N LYS A 51 4.90 9.76 -2.52
CA LYS A 51 4.32 10.88 -3.28
C LYS A 51 4.92 12.21 -2.82
N VAL A 52 5.06 12.44 -1.52
CA VAL A 52 5.69 13.66 -0.97
C VAL A 52 7.16 13.74 -1.36
N ALA A 53 7.92 12.63 -1.30
CA ALA A 53 9.31 12.62 -1.74
C ALA A 53 9.45 13.02 -3.22
N TYR A 54 8.58 12.51 -4.09
CA TYR A 54 8.52 12.93 -5.49
C TYR A 54 8.18 14.41 -5.65
N LEU A 55 7.18 14.93 -4.91
CA LEU A 55 6.85 16.37 -4.96
C LEU A 55 8.03 17.24 -4.58
N ILE A 56 8.79 16.88 -3.54
CA ILE A 56 9.98 17.63 -3.12
C ILE A 56 11.02 17.65 -4.24
N ILE A 57 11.27 16.52 -4.91
CA ILE A 57 12.19 16.45 -6.04
C ILE A 57 11.71 17.35 -7.19
N GLN A 58 10.43 17.26 -7.55
CA GLN A 58 9.87 18.06 -8.63
C GLN A 58 9.93 19.56 -8.32
N LEU A 59 9.63 19.96 -7.08
CA LEU A 59 9.75 21.36 -6.65
C LEU A 59 11.21 21.84 -6.71
N LYS A 60 12.17 21.04 -6.27
CA LYS A 60 13.61 21.37 -6.36
C LYS A 60 14.09 21.54 -7.80
N LEU A 61 13.65 20.67 -8.72
CA LEU A 61 14.06 20.72 -10.12
C LEU A 61 13.45 21.91 -10.90
N ASN A 62 12.34 22.46 -10.40
CA ASN A 62 11.60 23.55 -11.04
C ASN A 62 11.70 24.89 -10.27
N LEU A 63 12.46 24.94 -9.17
CA LEU A 63 12.57 26.12 -8.29
C LEU A 63 13.12 27.36 -9.02
N ASP A 64 14.00 27.16 -10.00
CA ASP A 64 14.64 28.23 -10.79
C ASP A 64 14.03 28.43 -12.18
N LYS A 65 13.14 27.51 -12.59
CA LYS A 65 12.52 27.54 -13.91
C LYS A 65 11.16 28.21 -13.75
N LYS A 66 10.94 29.36 -14.40
CA LYS A 66 9.61 29.97 -14.60
C LYS A 66 8.70 29.10 -15.50
N ASN A 67 8.86 27.79 -15.44
CA ASN A 67 8.09 26.84 -16.21
C ASN A 67 6.74 26.68 -15.53
N THR A 68 5.70 26.67 -16.36
CA THR A 68 4.37 26.26 -16.00
C THR A 68 4.42 24.88 -15.35
N VAL A 69 3.83 24.76 -14.16
CA VAL A 69 3.64 23.51 -13.43
C VAL A 69 3.03 22.48 -14.39
N SER A 70 3.70 21.34 -14.60
CA SER A 70 3.19 20.33 -15.53
C SER A 70 1.84 19.79 -15.06
N PRO A 71 0.93 19.41 -15.97
CA PRO A 71 -0.34 18.76 -15.60
C PRO A 71 -0.12 17.51 -14.73
N GLU A 72 1.00 16.81 -14.92
CA GLU A 72 1.41 15.67 -14.12
C GLU A 72 1.68 16.04 -12.65
N LEU A 73 2.33 17.19 -12.40
CA LEU A 73 2.57 17.69 -11.05
C LEU A 73 1.25 18.08 -10.36
N TYR A 74 0.29 18.64 -11.09
CA TYR A 74 -1.06 18.91 -10.57
C TYR A 74 -1.78 17.62 -10.14
N ASN A 75 -1.78 16.59 -10.99
CA ASN A 75 -2.37 15.30 -10.64
C ASN A 75 -1.71 14.72 -9.38
N HIS A 76 -0.39 14.81 -9.28
CA HIS A 76 0.34 14.28 -8.15
C HIS A 76 0.05 15.05 -6.84
N ILE A 77 -0.12 16.37 -6.91
CA ILE A 77 -0.59 17.19 -5.77
C ILE A 77 -2.00 16.76 -5.36
N TYR A 78 -2.90 16.54 -6.33
CA TYR A 78 -4.26 16.11 -6.05
C TYR A 78 -4.27 14.74 -5.37
N THR A 79 -3.54 13.75 -5.89
CA THR A 79 -3.41 12.43 -5.28
C THR A 79 -2.84 12.53 -3.86
N THR A 80 -1.84 13.39 -3.65
CA THR A 80 -1.24 13.60 -2.32
C THR A 80 -2.27 14.14 -1.33
N LYS A 81 -3.09 15.11 -1.74
CA LYS A 81 -4.20 15.64 -0.91
C LYS A 81 -5.24 14.56 -0.61
N TYR A 82 -5.61 13.76 -1.61
CA TYR A 82 -6.55 12.66 -1.45
C TYR A 82 -6.05 11.63 -0.42
N LEU A 83 -4.77 11.24 -0.49
CA LEU A 83 -4.16 10.33 0.47
C LEU A 83 -4.19 10.88 1.90
N PHE A 84 -3.89 12.16 2.09
CA PHE A 84 -4.01 12.80 3.39
C PHE A 84 -5.42 12.73 3.95
N ALA A 85 -6.44 13.05 3.13
CA ALA A 85 -7.83 12.99 3.54
C ALA A 85 -8.24 11.56 3.94
N LYS A 86 -7.86 10.55 3.14
CA LYS A 86 -8.13 9.15 3.46
C LYS A 86 -7.44 8.66 4.73
N ILE A 87 -6.22 9.10 5.02
CA ILE A 87 -5.55 8.78 6.30
C ILE A 87 -6.30 9.38 7.49
N GLN A 88 -6.80 10.61 7.36
CA GLN A 88 -7.62 11.24 8.40
C GLN A 88 -8.94 10.49 8.62
N GLU A 89 -9.58 10.06 7.54
CA GLU A 89 -10.79 9.24 7.59
C GLU A 89 -10.55 7.91 8.31
N VAL A 90 -9.48 7.18 7.94
CA VAL A 90 -9.08 5.93 8.63
C VAL A 90 -8.90 6.17 10.12
N ARG A 91 -8.18 7.23 10.51
CA ARG A 91 -7.97 7.57 11.92
C ARG A 91 -9.30 7.84 12.63
N TYR A 92 -10.18 8.63 12.01
CA TYR A 92 -11.49 8.94 12.58
C TYR A 92 -12.32 7.67 12.81
N VAL A 93 -12.37 6.76 11.82
CA VAL A 93 -13.11 5.50 11.95
C VAL A 93 -12.53 4.62 13.08
N ILE A 94 -11.20 4.55 13.20
CA ILE A 94 -10.54 3.84 14.32
C ILE A 94 -10.96 4.45 15.65
N GLU A 95 -10.88 5.77 15.79
CA GLU A 95 -11.27 6.48 17.02
C GLU A 95 -12.74 6.21 17.37
N MET A 96 -13.64 6.25 16.38
CA MET A 96 -15.07 5.94 16.60
C MET A 96 -15.29 4.50 17.07
N LYS A 97 -14.58 3.52 16.49
CA LYS A 97 -14.68 2.10 16.88
C LYS A 97 -14.06 1.83 18.25
N MET A 98 -13.05 2.59 18.63
CA MET A 98 -12.33 2.43 19.90
C MET A 98 -12.89 3.29 21.03
N LYS A 99 -13.89 4.16 20.80
CA LYS A 99 -14.47 5.06 21.82
C LYS A 99 -14.83 4.39 23.15
N ASN A 100 -15.23 3.11 23.12
CA ASN A 100 -15.61 2.34 24.31
C ASN A 100 -14.61 1.23 24.66
N SER A 101 -13.46 1.18 23.99
CA SER A 101 -12.42 0.18 24.29
C SER A 101 -11.64 0.63 25.52
N LYS A 102 -11.48 -0.27 26.49
CA LYS A 102 -10.58 -0.05 27.63
C LYS A 102 -9.16 0.11 27.08
N VAL A 103 -8.46 1.16 27.49
CA VAL A 103 -7.03 1.30 27.23
C VAL A 103 -6.32 0.12 27.88
N ILE A 104 -5.51 -0.61 27.11
CA ILE A 104 -4.69 -1.68 27.64
C ILE A 104 -3.48 -1.01 28.30
N GLU A 105 -3.41 -1.07 29.61
CA GLU A 105 -2.24 -0.62 30.37
C GLU A 105 -1.09 -1.63 30.23
N ALA A 106 0.13 -1.20 30.56
CA ALA A 106 1.32 -2.05 30.43
C ALA A 106 1.20 -3.33 31.28
N GLU A 107 0.62 -3.21 32.47
CA GLU A 107 0.35 -4.30 33.39
C GLU A 107 -0.68 -5.29 32.80
N ASP A 108 -1.78 -4.78 32.23
CA ASP A 108 -2.80 -5.60 31.56
C ASP A 108 -2.17 -6.41 30.39
N TYR A 109 -1.20 -5.83 29.68
CA TYR A 109 -0.49 -6.49 28.59
C TYR A 109 0.52 -7.55 29.08
N LEU A 110 1.26 -7.26 30.16
CA LEU A 110 2.19 -8.21 30.77
C LEU A 110 1.45 -9.40 31.38
N ASP A 111 0.32 -9.16 32.04
CA ASP A 111 -0.55 -10.22 32.56
C ASP A 111 -1.08 -11.09 31.42
N PHE A 112 -1.46 -10.49 30.28
CA PHE A 112 -1.86 -11.25 29.09
C PHE A 112 -0.73 -12.14 28.55
N LEU A 113 0.52 -11.64 28.47
CA LEU A 113 1.66 -12.39 27.94
C LEU A 113 2.15 -13.51 28.88
N THR A 114 2.00 -13.32 30.18
CA THR A 114 2.46 -14.26 31.21
C THR A 114 1.39 -15.28 31.58
N ASN A 115 0.14 -15.08 31.17
CA ASN A 115 -0.96 -16.01 31.42
C ASN A 115 -0.75 -17.33 30.66
N PRO A 116 -0.54 -18.46 31.35
CA PRO A 116 -0.35 -19.77 30.73
C PRO A 116 -1.64 -20.31 30.07
N ASN A 117 -2.79 -19.72 30.39
CA ASN A 117 -4.07 -19.99 29.76
C ASN A 117 -4.50 -18.77 28.94
N PRO A 118 -4.11 -18.68 27.66
CA PRO A 118 -4.55 -17.60 26.80
C PRO A 118 -6.09 -17.56 26.79
N PRO A 119 -6.71 -16.37 26.70
CA PRO A 119 -8.16 -16.27 26.65
C PRO A 119 -8.68 -17.19 25.54
N ASN A 120 -9.72 -17.97 25.85
CA ASN A 120 -10.32 -18.98 24.98
C ASN A 120 -10.35 -18.47 23.55
N THR A 121 -9.39 -18.93 22.74
CA THR A 121 -9.23 -18.49 21.37
C THR A 121 -10.44 -19.06 20.65
N SER A 122 -11.40 -18.20 20.30
CA SER A 122 -12.63 -18.68 19.68
C SER A 122 -12.29 -19.51 18.44
N ASP A 123 -13.08 -20.54 18.13
CA ASP A 123 -12.88 -21.35 16.92
C ASP A 123 -12.80 -20.48 15.65
N SER A 124 -13.43 -19.30 15.66
CA SER A 124 -13.33 -18.31 14.60
C SER A 124 -11.93 -17.70 14.47
N LEU A 125 -11.24 -17.41 15.58
CA LEU A 125 -9.87 -16.89 15.60
C LEU A 125 -8.87 -17.97 15.13
N LEU A 126 -9.05 -19.22 15.55
CA LEU A 126 -8.22 -20.34 15.09
C LEU A 126 -8.35 -20.55 13.58
N LYS A 127 -9.58 -20.56 13.06
CA LYS A 127 -9.83 -20.64 11.61
C LYS A 127 -9.26 -19.45 10.84
N ALA A 128 -9.35 -18.24 11.39
CA ALA A 128 -8.76 -17.05 10.78
C ALA A 128 -7.23 -17.14 10.75
N PHE A 129 -6.61 -17.67 11.81
CA PHE A 129 -5.17 -17.89 11.87
C PHE A 129 -4.71 -18.94 10.85
N ASP A 130 -5.42 -20.06 10.71
CA ASP A 130 -5.11 -21.08 9.71
C ASP A 130 -5.21 -20.54 8.28
N SER A 131 -6.23 -19.72 8.01
CA SER A 131 -6.39 -19.04 6.73
C SER A 131 -5.25 -18.05 6.46
N TYR A 132 -4.89 -17.25 7.46
CA TYR A 132 -3.74 -16.34 7.40
C TYR A 132 -2.45 -17.10 7.09
N GLU A 133 -2.16 -18.18 7.80
CA GLU A 133 -0.92 -18.94 7.65
C GLU A 133 -0.85 -19.65 6.29
N SER A 134 -1.99 -20.13 5.78
CA SER A 134 -2.10 -20.66 4.42
C SER A 134 -1.80 -19.59 3.35
N CYS A 135 -2.41 -18.42 3.47
CA CYS A 135 -2.16 -17.29 2.59
C CYS A 135 -0.71 -16.81 2.66
N ARG A 136 -0.13 -16.74 3.86
CA ARG A 136 1.27 -16.35 4.09
C ARG A 136 2.22 -17.31 3.37
N LYS A 137 2.04 -18.63 3.51
CA LYS A 137 2.82 -19.65 2.81
C LYS A 137 2.72 -19.52 1.29
N LYS A 138 1.51 -19.32 0.76
CA LYS A 138 1.29 -19.08 -0.67
C LYS A 138 2.01 -17.83 -1.16
N LEU A 139 1.94 -16.73 -0.42
CA LEU A 139 2.61 -15.47 -0.76
C LEU A 139 4.13 -15.63 -0.81
N VAL A 140 4.71 -16.32 0.18
CA VAL A 140 6.15 -16.63 0.20
C VAL A 140 6.53 -17.46 -1.03
N HIS A 141 5.74 -18.49 -1.35
CA HIS A 141 6.00 -19.34 -2.51
C HIS A 141 5.95 -18.54 -3.83
N LEU A 142 4.92 -17.72 -4.02
CA LEU A 142 4.79 -16.84 -5.19
C LEU A 142 5.93 -15.82 -5.27
N SER A 143 6.34 -15.23 -4.14
CA SER A 143 7.47 -14.30 -4.09
C SER A 143 8.79 -14.98 -4.49
N MET A 144 9.01 -16.22 -4.04
CA MET A 144 10.17 -17.01 -4.45
C MET A 144 10.12 -17.36 -5.94
N ALA A 145 8.96 -17.77 -6.45
CA ALA A 145 8.78 -18.07 -7.87
C ALA A 145 9.08 -16.85 -8.76
N LEU A 146 8.55 -15.67 -8.42
CA LEU A 146 8.83 -14.42 -9.14
C LEU A 146 10.31 -14.03 -9.13
N LYS A 147 11.00 -14.23 -8.01
CA LYS A 147 12.45 -14.01 -7.92
C LYS A 147 13.22 -14.99 -8.81
N HIS A 148 12.80 -16.25 -8.85
CA HIS A 148 13.39 -17.27 -9.70
C HIS A 148 13.19 -16.93 -11.18
N GLU A 149 11.96 -16.59 -11.61
CA GLU A 149 11.69 -16.17 -12.99
C GLU A 149 12.53 -14.95 -13.38
N LYS A 150 12.62 -13.95 -12.50
CA LYS A 150 13.48 -12.79 -12.73
C LYS A 150 14.95 -13.19 -12.90
N TRP A 151 15.45 -14.10 -12.07
CA TRP A 151 16.82 -14.59 -12.17
C TRP A 151 17.07 -15.34 -13.49
N VAL A 152 16.15 -16.21 -13.90
CA VAL A 152 16.23 -16.92 -15.20
C VAL A 152 16.22 -15.93 -16.35
N ALA A 153 15.31 -14.95 -16.34
CA ALA A 153 15.27 -13.90 -17.35
C ALA A 153 16.59 -13.10 -17.40
N ASP A 154 17.14 -12.75 -16.23
CA ASP A 154 18.40 -12.02 -16.14
C ASP A 154 19.61 -12.86 -16.61
N ALA A 155 19.62 -14.18 -16.38
CA ALA A 155 20.70 -15.08 -16.77
C ALA A 155 20.65 -15.50 -18.25
N THR A 156 19.46 -15.49 -18.86
CA THR A 156 19.24 -15.86 -20.26
C THR A 156 19.24 -14.67 -21.21
N ASP A 157 19.13 -13.44 -20.70
CA ASP A 157 19.20 -12.22 -21.51
C ASP A 157 20.62 -12.06 -22.11
N PRO A 158 20.79 -12.22 -23.44
CA PRO A 158 22.10 -12.11 -24.08
C PRO A 158 22.73 -10.72 -23.93
N ARG A 159 21.93 -9.70 -23.62
CA ARG A 159 22.41 -8.33 -23.38
C ARG A 159 23.09 -8.16 -22.03
N LYS A 160 22.88 -9.10 -21.11
CA LYS A 160 23.47 -9.11 -19.75
C LYS A 160 24.67 -10.04 -19.63
N LEU A 161 24.96 -10.82 -20.67
CA LEU A 161 26.17 -11.62 -20.70
C LEU A 161 27.40 -10.71 -20.80
N PRO A 162 28.49 -11.03 -20.07
CA PRO A 162 29.74 -10.33 -20.24
C PRO A 162 30.18 -10.45 -21.70
N LYS A 163 30.61 -9.32 -22.29
CA LYS A 163 31.14 -9.34 -23.65
C LYS A 163 32.32 -10.30 -23.69
N PRO A 164 32.42 -11.18 -24.71
CA PRO A 164 33.56 -12.06 -24.83
C PRO A 164 34.84 -11.22 -24.84
N ASP A 165 35.82 -11.63 -24.04
CA ASP A 165 37.15 -11.04 -24.11
C ASP A 165 37.62 -11.15 -25.55
N VAL A 166 37.89 -10.00 -26.17
CA VAL A 166 38.51 -9.97 -27.50
C VAL A 166 39.84 -10.67 -27.33
N LEU A 167 39.95 -11.90 -27.84
CA LEU A 167 41.22 -12.60 -27.97
C LEU A 167 42.13 -11.70 -28.79
N LYS A 168 42.96 -10.92 -28.10
CA LYS A 168 44.08 -10.21 -28.72
C LYS A 168 45.05 -11.31 -29.14
N ASN A 169 44.86 -11.80 -30.36
CA ASN A 169 45.81 -12.68 -31.01
C ASN A 169 47.19 -12.02 -30.93
N SER A 170 48.10 -12.74 -30.29
CA SER A 170 49.54 -12.44 -30.20
C SER A 170 50.23 -12.93 -31.46
#